data_AF-A0A3S0X401-F1
#
_entry.id   AF-A0A3S0X401-F1
#
_cell.length_a   1.000
_cell.length_b   1.000
_cell.length_c   1.000
_cell.angle_alpha   90.00
_cell.angle_beta   90.00
_cell.angle_gamma   90.00
#
_symmetry.space_group_name_H-M   'P 1'
#
loop_
_entity.id
_entity.type
_entity.pdbx_description
1 polymer ?
#
loop_
_entity_poly.entity_id
_entity_poly.type
_entity_poly.pdbx_seq_one_letter_code
_entity_poly.pdbx_strand_id
1 'polypeptide(L)' 'MWISQNEGAKFWLNVLTDIKNRGLDEIFIACIDGLTGFPSH' A
#
# COMPACT_ATOMS: atom_id res chain seq x y z
N MET A 1 -7.32 5.71 9.32
CA MET A 1 -5.88 5.62 9.60
C MET A 1 -5.53 4.14 9.61
N TRP A 2 -4.61 3.69 8.76
CA TRP A 2 -4.17 2.28 8.74
C TRP A 2 -3.00 2.13 9.72
N ILE A 3 -3.13 1.24 10.70
CA ILE A 3 -2.12 0.99 11.73
C ILE A 3 -1.92 -0.52 11.81
N SER A 4 -0.68 -0.97 11.75
CA SER A 4 -0.31 -2.39 11.88
C SER A 4 1.02 -2.51 12.60
N GLN A 5 1.23 -3.60 13.32
CA GLN A 5 2.53 -3.94 13.89
C GLN A 5 3.54 -4.39 12.83
N ASN A 6 3.05 -4.81 11.65
CA ASN A 6 3.89 -5.27 10.54
C ASN A 6 3.40 -4.64 9.23
N GLU A 7 4.30 -3.92 8.57
CA GLU A 7 4.09 -3.22 7.30
C GLU A 7 4.65 -4.02 6.12
N GLY A 8 4.32 -5.31 6.07
CA GLY A 8 4.71 -6.21 4.98
C GLY A 8 3.74 -6.22 3.79
N ALA A 9 4.00 -7.08 2.81
CA ALA A 9 3.24 -7.13 1.55
C ALA A 9 1.71 -7.26 1.73
N LYS A 10 1.27 -8.10 2.67
CA LYS A 10 -0.16 -8.28 2.96
C LYS A 10 -0.82 -7.03 3.53
N PHE A 11 -0.08 -6.27 4.34
CA PHE A 11 -0.60 -5.02 4.89
C PHE A 11 -0.80 -4.00 3.78
N TRP A 12 0.22 -3.77 2.95
CA TRP A 12 0.14 -2.82 1.85
C TRP A 12 -0.92 -3.22 0.80
N LEU A 13 -1.08 -4.51 0.53
CA LEU A 13 -2.17 -5.00 -0.32
C LEU A 13 -3.55 -4.64 0.24
N ASN A 14 -3.77 -4.81 1.55
CA ASN A 14 -5.03 -4.43 2.19
C ASN A 14 -5.25 -2.91 2.12
N VAL A 15 -4.22 -2.11 2.36
CA VAL A 15 -4.29 -0.63 2.23
C VAL A 15 -4.69 -0.22 0.81
N LEU A 16 -4.01 -0.76 -0.20
CA LEU A 16 -4.30 -0.44 -1.62
C LEU A 16 -5.70 -0.90 -2.03
N THR A 17 -6.14 -2.06 -1.54
CA THR A 17 -7.50 -2.57 -1.79
C THR A 17 -8.56 -1.67 -1.18
N ASP A 18 -8.37 -1.20 0.06
CA ASP A 18 -9.28 -0.26 0.70
C ASP A 18 -9.38 1.06 -0.06
N ILE A 19 -8.24 1.59 -0.53
CA ILE A 19 -8.21 2.84 -1.29
C ILE A 19 -8.94 2.66 -2.63
N LYS A 20 -8.72 1.54 -3.34
CA LYS A 20 -9.45 1.19 -4.56
C LYS A 20 -10.96 1.10 -4.31
N ASN A 21 -11.37 0.43 -3.23
CA ASN A 21 -12.79 0.29 -2.86
C ASN A 21 -13.47 1.63 -2.52
N ARG A 22 -12.69 2.67 -2.20
CA ARG A 22 -13.20 4.04 -1.96
C ARG A 22 -13.32 4.88 -3.23
N GLY A 23 -13.05 4.28 -4.40
CA GLY A 23 -13.21 4.95 -5.70
C GLY A 23 -11.92 5.53 -6.27
N LEU A 24 -10.76 5.11 -5.77
CA LEU A 24 -9.50 5.37 -6.47
C LEU A 24 -9.45 4.54 -7.75
N ASP A 25 -9.24 5.22 -8.88
CA ASP A 25 -9.10 4.61 -10.20
C ASP A 25 -7.63 4.25 -10.49
N GLU A 26 -6.72 5.24 -10.38
CA GLU A 26 -5.31 5.06 -10.73
C GLU A 26 -4.36 5.85 -9.80
N ILE A 27 -3.16 5.27 -9.58
CA ILE A 27 -2.02 5.93 -8.92
C ILE A 27 -0.90 6.06 -9.95
N PHE A 28 -0.59 7.29 -10.35
CA PHE A 28 0.54 7.56 -11.26
C PHE A 28 1.91 7.52 -10.56
N ILE A 29 1.95 7.92 -9.28
CA ILE A 29 3.18 8.03 -8.50
C ILE A 29 2.89 7.57 -7.07
N ALA A 30 3.70 6.63 -6.56
CA ALA A 30 3.70 6.21 -5.17
C ALA A 30 5.12 6.37 -4.61
N CYS A 31 5.29 7.26 -3.64
CA CYS A 31 6.54 7.40 -2.91
C CYS A 31 6.52 6.46 -1.70
N ILE A 32 7.46 5.54 -1.62
CA ILE A 32 7.64 4.60 -0.51
C ILE A 32 9.04 4.77 0.07
N ASP A 33 9.17 4.69 1.39
CA ASP A 33 10.47 4.82 2.08
C ASP A 33 10.92 3.47 2.62
N GLY A 34 11.69 2.73 1.82
CA GLY A 34 12.29 1.45 2.24
C GLY A 34 11.29 0.36 2.67
N LEU A 35 10.01 0.49 2.29
CA LEU A 35 8.93 -0.35 2.79
C LEU A 35 9.03 -1.78 2.25
N THR A 36 9.00 -2.75 3.18
CA THR A 36 8.98 -4.17 2.83
C THR A 36 7.63 -4.57 2.22
N GLY A 37 7.64 -5.36 1.14
CA GLY A 37 6.42 -5.87 0.52
C GLY A 37 5.90 -5.09 -0.67
N PHE A 38 6.59 -4.03 -1.07
CA PHE A 38 6.59 -3.57 -2.45
C PHE A 38 7.73 -4.26 -3.22
N PRO A 39 7.62 -4.39 -4.55
CA PRO A 39 8.73 -4.89 -5.36
C PRO A 39 9.94 -3.97 -5.15
N SER A 40 11.01 -4.52 -4.60
CA SER A 40 12.33 -3.92 -4.73
C SER A 40 12.73 -4.04 -6.20
N HIS A 41 13.12 -2.92 -6.81
CA HIS A 41 13.65 -2.88 -8.18
C HIS A 41 14.55 -4.07 -8.52
#